data_AF-A0A0A3JF83-F1
#
_entry.id   AF-A0A0A3JF83-F1
#
_cell.length_a   1.000
_cell.length_b   1.000
_cell.length_c   1.000
_cell.angle_alpha   90.00
_cell.angle_beta   90.00
_cell.angle_gamma   90.00
#
_symmetry.space_group_name_H-M   'P 1'
#
loop_
_entity.id
_entity.type
_entity.pdbx_description
1 polymer ?
#
loop_
_entity_poly.entity_id
_entity_poly.type
_entity_poly.pdbx_seq_one_letter_code
_entity_poly.pdbx_strand_id
1 'polypeptide(L)'
;MRTEYYSDSELKKILLEYSNKNTGVIKYLGLEKETGISRKTWKRRMEETINHLNRKVITSHNNVGSGEIPYPNFDLIIDRFSNDEKGLREALYHIQEVFIKNIEENNKLSDQVMKKDKRIDELTHEIEKLKRNLYEKKQEVNYYEKLMIESTNPSVRKRKGISSNLIEISEYKKESAASLDLEKEFPELFGDLDDDSEE
;
A
#
# COMPACT_ATOMS: atom_id res chain seq x y z
N MET A 1 -18.04 10.92 59.50
CA MET A 1 -17.20 11.21 58.32
C MET A 1 -16.97 12.71 58.27
N ARG A 2 -15.71 13.16 58.30
CA ARG A 2 -15.35 14.59 58.28
C ARG A 2 -15.72 15.18 56.92
N THR A 3 -16.65 16.12 56.88
CA THR A 3 -16.89 16.99 55.73
C THR A 3 -15.84 18.09 55.74
N GLU A 4 -14.67 17.81 55.19
CA GLU A 4 -13.69 18.85 54.87
C GLU A 4 -14.28 19.70 53.74
N TYR A 5 -14.45 21.00 54.01
CA TYR A 5 -14.96 21.97 53.06
C TYR A 5 -13.85 22.35 52.08
N TYR A 6 -13.64 21.54 51.05
CA TYR A 6 -12.77 21.91 49.94
C TYR A 6 -13.38 23.10 49.18
N SER A 7 -12.59 24.12 48.88
CA SER A 7 -12.96 25.19 47.94
C SER A 7 -12.93 24.67 46.49
N ASP A 8 -13.59 25.38 45.56
CA ASP A 8 -13.59 24.97 44.15
C ASP A 8 -12.18 25.07 43.52
N SER A 9 -11.33 25.99 43.99
CA SER A 9 -9.94 26.09 43.54
C SER A 9 -9.09 24.90 43.99
N GLU A 10 -9.26 24.44 45.24
CA GLU A 10 -8.58 23.25 45.76
C GLU A 10 -9.02 21.99 45.02
N LEU A 11 -10.33 21.84 44.78
CA LEU A 11 -10.87 20.73 44.00
C LEU A 11 -10.33 20.71 42.57
N LYS A 12 -10.16 21.88 41.93
CA LYS A 12 -9.53 21.98 40.59
C LYS A 12 -8.07 21.56 40.62
N LYS A 13 -7.31 21.98 41.63
CA LYS A 13 -5.89 21.61 41.77
C LYS A 13 -5.72 20.10 41.96
N ILE A 14 -6.52 19.50 42.85
CA ILE A 14 -6.53 18.04 43.09
C ILE A 14 -6.93 17.29 41.82
N LEU A 15 -7.93 17.79 41.08
CA LEU A 15 -8.37 17.19 39.82
C LEU A 15 -7.26 17.24 38.74
N LEU A 16 -6.51 18.34 38.67
CA LEU A 16 -5.37 18.48 37.77
C LEU A 16 -4.23 17.52 38.15
N GLU A 17 -3.90 17.42 39.44
CA GLU A 17 -2.90 16.47 39.95
C GLU A 17 -3.31 15.01 39.66
N TYR A 18 -4.58 14.67 39.86
CA TYR A 18 -5.13 13.35 39.54
C TYR A 18 -5.06 13.06 38.02
N SER A 19 -5.42 14.03 37.19
CA SER A 19 -5.38 13.92 35.73
C SER A 19 -3.95 13.80 35.20
N ASN A 20 -2.97 14.39 35.86
CA ASN A 20 -1.56 14.25 35.49
C ASN A 20 -1.00 12.87 35.83
N LYS A 21 -1.48 12.26 36.93
CA LYS A 21 -1.03 10.94 37.40
C LYS A 21 -1.74 9.78 36.69
N ASN A 22 -2.97 9.99 36.21
CA ASN A 22 -3.78 8.95 35.57
C ASN A 22 -4.08 9.30 34.12
N THR A 23 -3.57 8.51 33.19
CA THR A 23 -3.90 8.62 31.77
C THR A 23 -5.24 7.93 31.48
N GLY A 24 -6.16 8.63 30.83
CA GLY A 24 -7.47 8.10 30.40
C GLY A 24 -8.67 8.86 30.96
N VAL A 25 -9.87 8.33 30.68
CA VAL A 25 -11.13 8.97 31.09
C VAL A 25 -11.26 9.00 32.61
N ILE A 26 -11.37 10.19 33.16
CA ILE A 26 -11.56 10.45 34.59
C ILE A 26 -12.95 9.94 35.00
N LYS A 27 -12.97 8.84 35.77
CA LYS A 27 -14.18 8.28 36.37
C LYS A 27 -14.30 8.75 37.82
N TYR A 28 -15.50 9.15 38.23
CA TYR A 28 -15.79 9.60 39.61
C TYR A 28 -15.39 8.57 40.69
N LEU A 29 -15.52 7.27 40.38
CA LEU A 29 -15.12 6.19 41.30
C LEU A 29 -13.59 6.07 41.44
N GLY A 30 -12.83 6.42 40.39
CA GLY A 30 -11.37 6.49 40.47
C GLY A 30 -10.91 7.69 41.30
N LEU A 31 -11.55 8.84 41.09
CA LEU A 31 -11.31 10.04 41.89
C LEU A 31 -11.57 9.79 43.38
N GLU A 32 -12.70 9.16 43.73
CA GLU A 32 -13.03 8.86 45.14
C GLU A 32 -12.03 7.91 45.79
N LYS A 33 -11.51 6.92 45.05
CA LYS A 33 -10.49 5.98 45.55
C LYS A 33 -9.14 6.65 45.79
N GLU A 34 -8.71 7.54 44.90
CA GLU A 34 -7.38 8.16 44.97
C GLU A 34 -7.35 9.39 45.89
N THR A 35 -8.44 10.18 45.89
CA THR A 35 -8.51 11.46 46.61
C THR A 35 -9.24 11.36 47.95
N GLY A 36 -9.97 10.26 48.20
CA GLY A 36 -10.85 10.10 49.36
C GLY A 36 -12.07 11.03 49.38
N ILE A 37 -12.22 11.91 48.37
CA ILE A 37 -13.34 12.86 48.24
C ILE A 37 -14.52 12.16 47.57
N SER A 38 -15.71 12.30 48.17
CA SER A 38 -16.89 11.59 47.69
C SER A 38 -17.22 11.90 46.24
N ARG A 39 -17.59 10.86 45.47
CA ARG A 39 -18.13 10.98 44.11
C ARG A 39 -19.25 12.01 43.98
N LYS A 40 -20.07 12.18 45.03
CA LYS A 40 -21.17 13.17 45.05
C LYS A 40 -20.64 14.60 45.02
N THR A 41 -19.53 14.86 45.72
CA THR A 41 -18.89 16.18 45.74
C THR A 41 -18.31 16.50 44.36
N TRP A 42 -17.59 15.55 43.75
CA TRP A 42 -17.05 15.70 42.41
C TRP A 42 -18.14 15.93 41.36
N LYS A 43 -19.21 15.11 41.38
CA LYS A 43 -20.33 15.28 40.46
C LYS A 43 -21.05 16.62 40.65
N ARG A 44 -21.30 17.04 41.90
CA ARG A 44 -22.05 18.28 42.13
C ARG A 44 -21.27 19.55 41.76
N ARG A 45 -19.94 19.55 41.95
CA ARG A 45 -19.14 20.78 41.88
C ARG A 45 -18.17 20.85 40.70
N MET A 46 -17.80 19.70 40.15
CA MET A 46 -16.77 19.60 39.11
C MET A 46 -17.22 18.78 37.89
N GLU A 47 -18.50 18.45 37.75
CA GLU A 47 -19.02 17.68 36.62
C GLU A 47 -18.71 18.35 35.28
N GLU A 48 -18.88 19.66 35.16
CA GLU A 48 -18.56 20.38 33.94
C GLU A 48 -17.06 20.33 33.61
N THR A 49 -16.19 20.56 34.61
CA THR A 49 -14.73 20.50 34.44
C THR A 49 -14.26 19.09 34.10
N ILE A 50 -14.80 18.07 34.76
CA ILE A 50 -14.49 16.65 34.48
C ILE A 50 -14.98 16.26 33.09
N ASN A 51 -16.17 16.70 32.69
CA ASN A 51 -16.71 16.44 31.36
C ASN A 51 -15.87 17.13 30.27
N HIS A 52 -15.38 18.36 30.52
CA HIS A 52 -14.48 19.06 29.61
C HIS A 52 -13.15 18.32 29.45
N LEU A 53 -12.52 17.94 30.56
CA LEU A 53 -11.27 17.16 30.56
C LEU A 53 -11.46 15.81 29.85
N ASN A 54 -12.56 15.11 30.13
CA ASN A 54 -12.88 13.84 29.48
C ASN A 54 -13.17 14.02 27.98
N ARG A 55 -13.84 15.10 27.57
CA ARG A 55 -14.04 15.40 26.14
C ARG A 55 -12.72 15.57 25.40
N LYS A 56 -11.73 16.26 25.98
CA LYS A 56 -10.38 16.40 25.41
C LYS A 56 -9.64 15.06 25.29
N VAL A 57 -9.84 14.14 26.23
CA VAL A 57 -9.29 12.77 26.17
C VAL A 57 -10.01 11.94 25.09
N ILE A 58 -11.32 12.07 24.99
CA ILE A 58 -12.14 11.36 24.00
C ILE A 58 -11.82 11.84 22.58
N THR A 59 -11.60 13.14 22.35
CA THR A 59 -11.16 13.64 21.02
C THR A 59 -9.71 13.25 20.69
N SER A 60 -8.85 13.01 21.68
CA SER A 60 -7.48 12.51 21.42
C SER A 60 -7.42 10.99 21.24
N HIS A 61 -8.42 10.23 21.70
CA HIS A 61 -8.42 8.75 21.63
C HIS A 61 -9.43 8.18 20.60
N ASN A 62 -10.53 8.87 20.29
CA ASN A 62 -11.51 8.40 19.29
C ASN A 62 -11.04 8.55 17.84
N ASN A 63 -9.90 9.20 17.65
CA ASN A 63 -9.24 9.35 16.36
C ASN A 63 -7.97 8.51 16.27
N VAL A 64 -7.68 7.63 17.22
CA VAL A 64 -6.59 6.65 17.06
C VAL A 64 -7.17 5.35 16.47
N GLY A 65 -7.75 5.48 15.28
CA GLY A 65 -7.73 4.38 14.33
C GLY A 65 -6.27 4.12 13.91
N SER A 66 -5.96 2.92 13.44
CA SER A 66 -4.62 2.44 13.06
C SER A 66 -3.95 3.18 11.88
N GLY A 67 -4.21 4.48 11.70
CA GLY A 67 -3.71 5.31 10.60
C GLY A 67 -3.78 6.82 10.83
N GLU A 68 -4.14 7.30 12.03
CA GLU A 68 -4.19 8.76 12.28
C GLU A 68 -2.98 9.24 13.09
N ILE A 69 -2.35 10.29 12.56
CA ILE A 69 -1.14 10.89 13.10
C ILE A 69 -1.47 11.53 14.45
N PRO A 70 -0.79 11.17 15.55
CA PRO A 70 -1.06 11.78 16.85
C PRO A 70 -0.65 13.25 16.81
N TYR A 71 -1.64 14.14 16.76
CA TYR A 71 -1.39 15.58 16.83
C TYR A 71 -1.08 16.02 18.27
N PRO A 72 -0.14 16.97 18.45
CA PRO A 72 0.12 17.54 19.76
C PRO A 72 -1.13 18.28 20.26
N ASN A 73 -1.46 18.08 21.54
CA ASN A 73 -2.52 18.82 22.20
C ASN A 73 -1.98 20.17 22.67
N PHE A 74 -2.18 21.21 21.85
CA PHE A 74 -1.67 22.55 22.14
C PHE A 74 -2.22 23.14 23.45
N ASP A 75 -3.48 22.86 23.81
CA ASP A 75 -4.04 23.31 25.08
C ASP A 75 -3.26 22.75 26.27
N LEU A 76 -2.94 21.44 26.25
CA LEU A 76 -2.16 20.81 27.33
C LEU A 76 -0.73 21.35 27.40
N ILE A 77 -0.15 21.70 26.25
CA ILE A 77 1.20 22.28 26.20
C ILE A 77 1.17 23.70 26.78
N ILE A 78 0.20 24.52 26.38
CA ILE A 78 0.02 25.87 26.90
C ILE A 78 -0.27 25.84 28.41
N ASP A 79 -1.17 24.97 28.87
CA ASP A 79 -1.52 24.83 30.29
C ASP A 79 -0.33 24.35 31.13
N ARG A 80 0.51 23.45 30.59
CA ARG A 80 1.70 22.92 31.28
C ARG A 80 2.79 23.98 31.45
N PHE A 81 3.00 24.82 30.46
CA PHE A 81 4.08 25.81 30.44
C PHE A 81 3.59 27.24 30.66
N SER A 82 2.39 27.43 31.23
CA SER A 82 1.76 28.75 31.39
C SER A 82 2.60 29.76 32.17
N ASN A 83 3.46 29.28 33.07
CA ASN A 83 4.36 30.08 33.90
C ASN A 83 5.85 29.93 33.51
N ASP A 84 6.14 29.26 32.41
CA ASP A 84 7.50 28.99 31.90
C ASP A 84 7.57 29.29 30.40
N GLU A 85 7.81 30.56 30.06
CA GLU A 85 7.91 31.02 28.67
C GLU A 85 9.02 30.30 27.90
N LYS A 86 10.13 29.95 28.58
CA LYS A 86 11.26 29.27 27.97
C LYS A 86 10.88 27.82 27.63
N GLY A 87 10.27 27.10 28.57
CA GLY A 87 9.78 25.75 28.34
C GLY A 87 8.69 25.68 27.25
N LEU A 88 7.79 26.68 27.19
CA LEU A 88 6.79 26.76 26.13
C LEU A 88 7.45 26.93 24.75
N ARG A 89 8.43 27.84 24.65
CA ARG A 89 9.18 28.09 23.41
C ARG A 89 9.91 26.84 22.93
N GLU A 90 10.60 26.13 23.83
CA GLU A 90 11.29 24.87 23.52
C GLU A 90 10.31 23.77 23.06
N ALA A 91 9.15 23.65 23.71
CA ALA A 91 8.11 22.70 23.31
C ALA A 91 7.56 23.01 21.90
N LEU A 92 7.33 24.29 21.58
CA LEU A 92 6.88 24.70 20.25
C LEU A 92 7.95 24.47 19.18
N TYR A 93 9.23 24.71 19.47
CA TYR A 93 10.33 24.39 18.55
C TYR A 93 10.40 22.89 18.26
N HIS A 94 10.30 22.06 19.29
CA HIS A 94 10.29 20.60 19.11
C HIS A 94 9.12 20.14 18.22
N ILE A 95 7.93 20.72 18.41
CA ILE A 95 6.77 20.45 17.54
C ILE A 95 7.08 20.82 16.09
N GLN A 96 7.66 22.01 15.87
CA GLN A 96 8.04 22.46 14.53
C GLN A 96 9.05 21.51 13.87
N GLU A 97 10.07 21.06 14.60
CA GLU A 97 11.05 20.09 14.08
C GLU A 97 10.40 18.77 13.68
N VAL A 98 9.47 18.25 14.50
CA VAL A 98 8.74 17.02 14.18
C VAL A 98 7.88 17.21 12.93
N PHE A 99 7.20 18.35 12.78
CA PHE A 99 6.43 18.65 11.57
C PHE A 99 7.31 18.70 10.32
N ILE A 100 8.47 19.36 10.39
CA ILE A 100 9.40 19.44 9.26
C ILE A 100 9.86 18.03 8.85
N LYS A 101 10.31 17.22 9.80
CA LYS A 101 10.74 15.83 9.55
C LYS A 101 9.65 14.98 8.93
N ASN A 102 8.42 15.10 9.44
CA ASN A 102 7.27 14.36 8.89
C ASN A 102 6.95 14.78 7.44
N ILE A 103 7.06 16.08 7.12
CA ILE A 103 6.87 16.56 5.75
C ILE A 103 7.96 16.02 4.82
N GLU A 104 9.22 16.05 5.25
CA GLU A 104 10.34 15.51 4.48
C GLU A 104 10.18 14.00 4.22
N GLU A 105 9.80 13.24 5.24
CA GLU A 105 9.56 11.80 5.11
C GLU A 105 8.36 11.50 4.21
N ASN A 106 7.27 12.26 4.34
CA ASN A 106 6.10 12.12 3.49
C ASN A 106 6.42 12.41 2.01
N ASN A 107 7.21 13.45 1.73
CA ASN A 107 7.65 13.77 0.37
C ASN A 107 8.51 12.63 -0.20
N LYS A 108 9.45 12.10 0.59
CA LYS A 108 10.28 10.96 0.19
C LYS A 108 9.45 9.71 -0.11
N LEU A 109 8.43 9.43 0.72
CA LEU A 109 7.52 8.31 0.50
C LEU A 109 6.67 8.53 -0.76
N SER A 110 6.17 9.75 -0.98
CA SER A 110 5.44 10.12 -2.20
C SER A 110 6.30 9.88 -3.45
N ASP A 111 7.56 10.31 -3.45
CA ASP A 111 8.49 10.06 -4.57
C ASP A 111 8.72 8.56 -4.82
N GLN A 112 8.80 7.76 -3.76
CA GLN A 112 8.93 6.31 -3.89
C GLN A 112 7.68 5.66 -4.47
N VAL A 113 6.50 6.10 -4.05
CA VAL A 113 5.22 5.62 -4.59
C VAL A 113 5.13 5.95 -6.07
N MET A 114 5.41 7.20 -6.47
CA MET A 114 5.40 7.61 -7.88
C MET A 114 6.36 6.78 -8.75
N LYS A 115 7.56 6.47 -8.24
CA LYS A 115 8.52 5.60 -8.95
C LYS A 115 8.01 4.17 -9.11
N LYS A 116 7.35 3.63 -8.07
CA LYS A 116 6.75 2.29 -8.12
C LYS A 116 5.57 2.24 -9.08
N ASP A 117 4.70 3.24 -9.08
CA ASP A 117 3.55 3.32 -9.98
C ASP A 117 4.01 3.36 -11.44
N LYS A 118 4.99 4.21 -11.75
CA LYS A 118 5.60 4.23 -13.10
C LYS A 118 6.17 2.87 -13.49
N ARG A 119 6.83 2.17 -12.56
CA ARG A 119 7.38 0.84 -12.83
C ARG A 119 6.28 -0.21 -13.04
N ILE A 120 5.17 -0.11 -12.31
CA ILE A 120 4.00 -0.97 -12.49
C ILE A 120 3.41 -0.75 -13.88
N ASP A 121 3.27 0.50 -14.32
CA ASP A 121 2.75 0.81 -15.67
C ASP A 121 3.65 0.24 -16.77
N GLU A 122 4.98 0.42 -16.65
CA GLU A 122 5.97 -0.14 -17.58
C GLU A 122 5.86 -1.67 -17.67
N LEU A 123 5.84 -2.35 -16.53
CA LEU A 123 5.74 -3.81 -16.46
C LEU A 123 4.39 -4.31 -16.98
N THR A 124 3.31 -3.59 -16.72
CA THR A 124 1.98 -3.94 -17.23
C THR A 124 1.95 -3.87 -18.75
N HIS A 125 2.53 -2.82 -19.34
CA HIS A 125 2.64 -2.68 -20.78
C HIS A 125 3.51 -3.79 -21.40
N GLU A 126 4.62 -4.15 -20.76
CA GLU A 126 5.49 -5.24 -21.19
C GLU A 126 4.77 -6.59 -21.17
N ILE A 127 4.02 -6.88 -20.10
CA ILE A 127 3.21 -8.09 -19.98
C ILE A 127 2.16 -8.16 -21.10
N GLU A 128 1.48 -7.07 -21.42
CA GLU A 128 0.53 -7.04 -22.53
C GLU A 128 1.19 -7.31 -23.88
N LYS A 129 2.37 -6.73 -24.13
CA LYS A 129 3.15 -6.98 -25.34
C LYS A 129 3.55 -8.44 -25.46
N LEU A 130 4.09 -9.02 -24.38
CA LEU A 130 4.48 -10.44 -24.34
C LEU A 130 3.27 -11.37 -24.54
N LYS A 131 2.11 -11.04 -23.97
CA LYS A 131 0.86 -11.79 -24.20
C LYS A 131 0.43 -11.78 -25.67
N ARG A 132 0.51 -10.62 -26.33
CA ARG A 132 0.21 -10.50 -27.77
C ARG A 132 1.18 -11.35 -28.61
N ASN A 133 2.47 -11.20 -28.38
CA ASN A 133 3.50 -11.99 -29.08
C ASN A 133 3.32 -13.50 -28.87
N LEU A 134 3.02 -13.93 -27.65
CA LEU A 134 2.77 -15.34 -27.35
C LEU A 134 1.54 -15.86 -28.08
N TYR A 135 0.48 -15.05 -28.15
CA TYR A 135 -0.72 -15.39 -28.91
C TYR A 135 -0.41 -15.55 -30.41
N GLU A 136 0.32 -14.62 -31.01
CA GLU A 136 0.74 -14.68 -32.41
C GLU A 136 1.60 -15.92 -32.69
N LYS A 137 2.62 -16.18 -31.87
CA LYS A 137 3.45 -17.38 -31.98
C LYS A 137 2.66 -18.67 -31.83
N LYS A 138 1.65 -18.71 -30.96
CA LYS A 138 0.75 -19.87 -30.83
C LYS A 138 -0.09 -20.08 -32.09
N GLN A 139 -0.56 -19.01 -32.74
CA GLN A 139 -1.29 -19.11 -34.00
C GLN A 139 -0.39 -19.61 -35.14
N GLU A 140 0.84 -19.12 -35.19
CA GLU A 140 1.86 -19.56 -36.15
C GLU A 140 2.17 -21.07 -36.00
N VAL A 141 2.39 -21.54 -34.77
CA VAL A 141 2.59 -22.98 -34.49
C VAL A 141 1.38 -23.81 -34.93
N ASN A 142 0.15 -23.40 -34.55
CA ASN A 142 -1.06 -24.10 -34.96
C ASN A 142 -1.22 -24.15 -36.49
N TYR A 143 -0.82 -23.08 -37.18
CA TYR A 143 -0.86 -23.02 -38.64
C TYR A 143 0.12 -24.03 -39.26
N TYR A 144 1.37 -24.08 -38.77
CA TYR A 144 2.36 -25.04 -39.25
C TYR A 144 1.98 -26.50 -38.92
N GLU A 145 1.44 -26.77 -37.73
CA GLU A 145 0.92 -28.09 -37.37
C GLU A 145 -0.18 -28.53 -38.35
N LYS A 146 -1.13 -27.64 -38.64
CA LYS A 146 -2.21 -27.91 -39.60
C LYS A 146 -1.66 -28.17 -41.00
N LEU A 147 -0.74 -27.33 -41.47
CA LEU A 147 -0.11 -27.48 -42.78
C LEU A 147 0.62 -28.84 -42.89
N MET A 148 1.32 -29.24 -41.84
CA MET A 148 2.02 -30.52 -41.77
C MET A 148 1.06 -31.73 -41.80
N ILE A 149 -0.03 -31.69 -41.04
CA ILE A 149 -1.07 -32.75 -41.06
C ILE A 149 -1.73 -32.84 -42.43
N GLU A 150 -2.08 -31.70 -43.03
CA GLU A 150 -2.70 -31.65 -44.35
C GLU A 150 -1.73 -32.13 -45.45
N SER A 151 -0.45 -31.80 -45.32
CA SER A 151 0.63 -32.24 -46.20
C SER A 151 0.87 -33.75 -46.09
N THR A 152 0.81 -34.33 -44.90
CA THR A 152 1.06 -35.78 -44.71
C THR A 152 -0.16 -36.66 -45.06
N ASN A 153 -1.38 -36.12 -45.10
CA ASN A 153 -2.60 -36.85 -45.42
C ASN A 153 -2.91 -36.95 -46.95
N PRO A 154 -2.84 -38.15 -47.57
CA PRO A 154 -3.02 -38.32 -49.02
C PRO A 154 -4.38 -37.88 -49.56
N SER A 155 -5.45 -38.09 -48.79
CA SER A 155 -6.81 -37.72 -49.19
C SER A 155 -7.05 -36.22 -49.10
N VAL A 156 -6.35 -35.51 -48.21
CA VAL A 156 -6.41 -34.04 -48.11
C VAL A 156 -5.54 -33.39 -49.19
N ARG A 157 -4.32 -33.89 -49.42
CA ARG A 157 -3.44 -33.45 -50.52
C ARG A 157 -4.13 -33.48 -51.88
N LYS A 158 -4.75 -34.62 -52.22
CA LYS A 158 -5.45 -34.81 -53.49
C LYS A 158 -6.63 -33.85 -53.66
N ARG A 159 -7.32 -33.46 -52.57
CA ARG A 159 -8.41 -32.47 -52.60
C ARG A 159 -7.91 -31.03 -52.73
N LYS A 160 -6.70 -30.73 -52.27
CA LYS A 160 -6.07 -29.39 -52.37
C LYS A 160 -5.16 -29.21 -53.59
N GLY A 161 -5.08 -30.22 -54.47
CA GLY A 161 -4.24 -30.16 -55.67
C GLY A 161 -2.73 -30.29 -55.40
N ILE A 162 -2.35 -30.80 -54.23
CA ILE A 162 -0.94 -30.97 -53.83
C ILE A 162 -0.46 -32.35 -54.31
N SER A 163 0.59 -32.36 -55.15
CA SER A 163 1.08 -33.57 -55.85
C SER A 163 2.02 -34.45 -55.02
N SER A 164 2.73 -33.89 -54.04
CA SER A 164 3.68 -34.60 -53.16
C SER A 164 3.59 -34.11 -51.71
N ASN A 165 4.27 -34.79 -50.76
CA ASN A 165 4.39 -34.28 -49.39
C ASN A 165 5.23 -32.99 -49.43
N LEU A 166 4.70 -31.89 -48.89
CA LEU A 166 5.43 -30.62 -48.75
C LEU A 166 6.42 -30.62 -47.58
N ILE A 167 6.23 -31.52 -46.60
CA ILE A 167 7.11 -31.68 -45.44
C ILE A 167 7.29 -33.19 -45.22
N GLU A 168 8.51 -33.69 -45.32
CA GLU A 168 8.84 -35.12 -45.19
C GLU A 168 9.81 -35.34 -44.02
N ILE A 169 9.31 -35.88 -42.91
CA ILE A 169 10.14 -36.32 -41.78
C ILE A 169 10.48 -37.78 -41.99
N SER A 170 11.68 -38.05 -42.50
CA SER A 170 12.21 -39.41 -42.63
C SER A 170 12.92 -39.87 -41.36
N GLU A 171 12.99 -41.19 -41.15
CA GLU A 171 13.60 -41.78 -39.95
C GLU A 171 15.09 -41.44 -39.79
N TYR A 172 15.74 -41.08 -40.90
CA TYR A 172 17.14 -40.65 -40.99
C TYR A 172 17.36 -39.17 -40.65
N LYS A 173 16.29 -38.38 -40.42
CA LYS A 173 16.32 -36.95 -40.06
C LYS A 173 15.56 -36.65 -38.75
N LYS A 174 15.42 -37.63 -37.84
CA LYS A 174 14.71 -37.46 -36.56
C LYS A 174 15.28 -36.35 -35.68
N GLU A 175 16.59 -36.10 -35.73
CA GLU A 175 17.23 -35.03 -34.94
C GLU A 175 16.91 -33.62 -35.50
N SER A 176 16.89 -33.45 -36.82
CA SER A 176 16.49 -32.18 -37.47
C SER A 176 15.00 -31.87 -37.31
N ALA A 177 14.14 -32.89 -37.20
CA ALA A 177 12.70 -32.72 -36.95
C ALA A 177 12.36 -32.17 -35.54
N ALA A 178 13.31 -32.24 -34.60
CA ALA A 178 13.17 -31.68 -33.25
C ALA A 178 13.81 -30.29 -33.11
N SER A 179 14.45 -29.78 -34.18
CA SER A 179 15.04 -28.45 -34.23
C SER A 179 13.95 -27.39 -34.47
N LEU A 180 13.96 -26.33 -33.66
CA LEU A 180 13.10 -25.15 -33.87
C LEU A 180 13.64 -24.22 -34.96
N ASP A 181 14.80 -24.54 -35.55
CA ASP A 181 15.51 -23.69 -36.51
C ASP A 181 15.28 -24.22 -37.95
N LEU A 182 14.02 -24.14 -38.40
CA LEU A 182 13.55 -24.71 -39.67
C LEU A 182 14.26 -24.11 -40.90
N GLU A 183 14.66 -22.84 -40.83
CA GLU A 183 15.33 -22.12 -41.92
C GLU A 183 16.76 -22.64 -42.17
N LYS A 184 17.46 -23.01 -41.10
CA LYS A 184 18.82 -23.55 -41.18
C LYS A 184 18.84 -25.02 -41.59
N GLU A 185 17.86 -25.79 -41.15
CA GLU A 185 17.79 -27.24 -41.39
C GLU A 185 17.13 -27.60 -42.72
N PHE A 186 16.32 -26.70 -43.30
CA PHE A 186 15.66 -26.85 -44.60
C PHE A 186 15.80 -25.60 -45.48
N PRO A 187 17.03 -25.15 -45.80
CA PRO A 187 17.27 -23.95 -46.60
C PRO A 187 16.58 -24.01 -47.98
N GLU A 188 16.37 -25.21 -48.53
CA GLU A 188 15.64 -25.44 -49.78
C GLU A 188 14.16 -25.03 -49.75
N LEU A 189 13.56 -24.84 -48.57
CA LEU A 189 12.17 -24.39 -48.43
C LEU A 189 12.03 -22.85 -48.38
N PHE A 190 13.14 -22.15 -48.17
CA PHE A 190 13.16 -20.70 -47.91
C PHE A 190 14.12 -19.92 -48.83
N GLY A 191 15.02 -20.60 -49.55
CA GLY A 191 16.06 -19.98 -50.38
C GLY A 191 15.58 -19.19 -51.61
N ASP A 192 14.32 -19.35 -52.02
CA ASP A 192 13.74 -18.65 -53.17
C ASP A 192 13.02 -17.33 -52.78
N LEU A 193 12.99 -16.96 -51.49
CA LEU A 193 12.29 -15.75 -51.04
C LEU A 193 13.07 -14.45 -51.24
N ASP A 194 14.35 -14.54 -51.62
CA ASP A 194 15.26 -13.38 -51.75
C ASP A 194 15.53 -12.96 -53.21
N ASP A 195 14.98 -13.63 -54.23
CA ASP A 195 15.35 -13.41 -55.65
C ASP A 195 14.33 -12.62 -56.49
N ASP A 196 13.24 -12.11 -55.88
CA ASP A 196 12.23 -11.27 -56.56
C ASP A 196 12.39 -9.75 -56.27
N SER A 197 13.58 -9.32 -55.86
CA SER A 197 13.93 -7.90 -55.80
C SER A 197 15.09 -7.55 -56.72
N GLU A 198 14.86 -7.60 -58.03
CA GLU A 198 15.47 -6.71 -59.03
C GLU A 198 14.92 -7.00 -60.45
N GLU A 199 13.91 -6.23 -60.88
CA GLU A 199 13.84 -5.59 -62.23
C GLU A 199 12.80 -4.46 -62.26
#